data_AF-A0A089PD85-F1
#
_entry.id   AF-A0A089PD85-F1
#
_cell.length_a   1.000
_cell.length_b   1.000
_cell.length_c   1.000
_cell.angle_alpha   90.00
_cell.angle_beta   90.00
_cell.angle_gamma   90.00
#
_symmetry.space_group_name_H-M   'P 1'
#
loop_
_entity.id
_entity.type
_entity.pdbx_description
1 polymer ?
#
loop_
_entity_poly.entity_id
_entity_poly.type
_entity_poly.pdbx_seq_one_letter_code
_entity_poly.pdbx_strand_id
1 'polypeptide(L)'
;MAVKGEGDEVPSYVRSDITGFDFHGEDLHLSSIAGAMARDADFSNVDLHGTTLTLSDLKGSNLNGVDLTDTLSDRVNFQKTDLRNSILVNMIASGSSFAGAQIEGADFTFAILDSEDQRNLCKIADGVNPTTGVSTRASLECKGDKPSIPAA
;
A
#
# COMPACT_ATOMS: atom_id res chain seq x y z
N MET A 1 -11.43 -8.93 19.00
CA MET A 1 -10.13 -9.34 19.55
C MET A 1 -9.27 -9.61 18.33
N ALA A 2 -8.09 -8.99 18.24
CA ALA A 2 -7.15 -9.32 17.19
C ALA A 2 -6.72 -10.78 17.40
N VAL A 3 -6.80 -11.60 16.35
CA VAL A 3 -6.39 -13.00 16.42
C VAL A 3 -5.15 -13.14 15.55
N LYS A 4 -4.00 -13.31 16.18
CA LYS A 4 -2.79 -13.76 15.50
C LYS A 4 -3.03 -15.24 15.14
N GLY A 5 -3.00 -15.57 13.86
CA GLY A 5 -3.25 -16.94 13.40
C GLY A 5 -2.26 -17.91 14.05
N GLU A 6 -2.76 -19.06 14.52
CA GLU A 6 -1.95 -20.14 15.08
C GLU A 6 -2.03 -21.33 14.10
N GLY A 7 -0.96 -21.61 13.34
CA GLY A 7 -0.94 -22.66 12.30
C GLY A 7 -1.27 -22.12 10.89
N ASP A 8 -1.96 -22.90 10.05
CA ASP A 8 -2.35 -22.55 8.67
C ASP A 8 -3.50 -21.50 8.59
N GLU A 9 -3.85 -20.86 9.71
CA GLU A 9 -4.94 -19.90 9.77
C GLU A 9 -4.45 -18.52 9.34
N VAL A 10 -5.01 -18.02 8.23
CA VAL A 10 -4.73 -16.69 7.70
C VAL A 10 -5.12 -15.64 8.76
N PRO A 11 -4.19 -14.78 9.22
CA PRO A 11 -4.48 -13.79 10.26
C PRO A 11 -5.66 -12.88 9.93
N SER A 12 -6.42 -12.48 10.96
CA SER A 12 -7.58 -11.60 10.79
C SER A 12 -7.67 -10.52 11.87
N TYR A 13 -7.70 -9.26 11.42
CA TYR A 13 -7.78 -8.06 12.25
C TYR A 13 -9.08 -7.31 11.95
N VAL A 14 -10.20 -7.86 12.43
CA VAL A 14 -11.52 -7.22 12.27
C VAL A 14 -11.86 -6.39 13.50
N ARG A 15 -12.21 -5.10 13.30
CA ARG A 15 -12.66 -4.16 14.34
C ARG A 15 -11.74 -4.17 15.58
N SER A 16 -10.43 -4.20 15.32
CA SER A 16 -9.39 -4.30 16.35
C SER A 16 -8.59 -3.01 16.43
N ASP A 17 -8.11 -2.69 17.63
CA ASP A 17 -7.13 -1.62 17.84
C ASP A 17 -5.74 -2.24 17.89
N ILE A 18 -4.96 -1.93 16.87
CA ILE A 18 -3.57 -2.35 16.64
C ILE A 18 -2.71 -1.10 16.36
N THR A 19 -3.08 0.04 16.95
CA THR A 19 -2.33 1.30 16.85
C THR A 19 -0.93 1.13 17.42
N GLY A 20 0.10 1.49 16.65
CA GLY A 20 1.51 1.39 17.04
C GLY A 20 2.03 -0.04 17.17
N PHE A 21 1.29 -1.05 16.70
CA PHE A 21 1.76 -2.43 16.72
C PHE A 21 2.93 -2.62 15.76
N ASP A 22 3.86 -3.48 16.17
CA ASP A 22 4.97 -3.93 15.35
C ASP A 22 4.59 -5.27 14.70
N PHE A 23 4.37 -5.23 13.39
CA PHE A 23 4.13 -6.40 12.54
C PHE A 23 5.38 -6.79 11.75
N HIS A 24 6.55 -6.19 12.03
CA HIS A 24 7.73 -6.37 11.20
C HIS A 24 8.07 -7.86 10.97
N GLY A 25 8.13 -8.25 9.69
CA GLY A 25 8.46 -9.62 9.28
C GLY A 25 7.37 -10.66 9.54
N GLU A 26 6.15 -10.25 9.90
CA GLU A 26 4.99 -11.14 9.91
C GLU A 26 4.54 -11.47 8.49
N ASP A 27 4.01 -12.67 8.29
CA ASP A 27 3.31 -13.06 7.07
C ASP A 27 1.82 -12.78 7.25
N LEU A 28 1.32 -11.79 6.50
CA LEU A 28 -0.08 -11.40 6.48
C LEU A 28 -0.71 -11.66 5.09
N HIS A 29 -0.12 -12.55 4.29
CA HIS A 29 -0.62 -12.93 2.98
C HIS A 29 -2.08 -13.37 3.05
N LEU A 30 -2.92 -12.85 2.14
CA LEU A 30 -4.37 -13.09 2.07
C LEU A 30 -5.17 -12.70 3.33
N SER A 31 -4.56 -11.96 4.26
CA SER A 31 -5.22 -11.57 5.51
C SER A 31 -6.42 -10.64 5.29
N SER A 32 -7.24 -10.51 6.33
CA SER A 32 -8.33 -9.52 6.36
C SER A 32 -8.10 -8.52 7.47
N ILE A 33 -7.93 -7.25 7.09
CA ILE A 33 -7.77 -6.11 8.00
C ILE A 33 -8.97 -5.18 7.78
N ALA A 34 -10.04 -5.40 8.54
CA ALA A 34 -11.34 -4.77 8.32
C ALA A 34 -11.80 -3.94 9.52
N GLY A 35 -11.97 -2.63 9.34
CA GLY A 35 -12.36 -1.71 10.41
C GLY A 35 -11.31 -1.61 11.52
N ALA A 36 -10.05 -1.91 11.22
CA ALA A 36 -8.96 -1.88 12.18
C ALA A 36 -8.43 -0.46 12.37
N MET A 37 -8.07 -0.10 13.60
CA MET A 37 -7.26 1.08 13.88
C MET A 37 -5.80 0.64 13.94
N ALA A 38 -5.03 0.94 12.89
CA ALA A 38 -3.65 0.50 12.71
C ALA A 38 -2.71 1.70 12.49
N ARG A 39 -3.02 2.84 13.12
CA ARG A 39 -2.25 4.07 12.98
C ARG A 39 -0.84 3.87 13.52
N ASP A 40 0.14 4.48 12.88
CA ASP A 40 1.54 4.46 13.31
C ASP A 40 2.11 3.04 13.53
N ALA A 41 1.47 2.02 12.94
CA ALA A 41 1.92 0.63 13.01
C ALA A 41 3.10 0.39 12.06
N ASP A 42 3.98 -0.55 12.41
CA ASP A 42 5.10 -0.94 11.58
C ASP A 42 4.78 -2.22 10.79
N PHE A 43 4.60 -2.10 9.49
CA PHE A 43 4.41 -3.21 8.56
C PHE A 43 5.65 -3.46 7.70
N SER A 44 6.81 -2.87 8.02
CA SER A 44 8.02 -3.08 7.20
C SER A 44 8.40 -4.57 7.16
N ASN A 45 8.83 -5.03 5.98
CA ASN A 45 9.13 -6.44 5.71
C ASN A 45 7.96 -7.42 5.89
N VAL A 46 6.71 -6.95 5.92
CA VAL A 46 5.51 -7.78 5.85
C VAL A 46 5.18 -8.09 4.39
N ASP A 47 4.68 -9.29 4.12
CA ASP A 47 4.00 -9.61 2.87
C ASP A 47 2.49 -9.36 3.03
N LEU A 48 1.94 -8.38 2.29
CA LEU A 48 0.51 -8.08 2.24
C LEU A 48 -0.13 -8.51 0.91
N HIS A 49 0.55 -9.31 0.09
CA HIS A 49 0.04 -9.77 -1.19
C HIS A 49 -1.37 -10.36 -1.07
N GLY A 50 -2.30 -9.87 -1.89
CA GLY A 50 -3.69 -10.35 -1.93
C GLY A 50 -4.53 -10.05 -0.67
N THR A 51 -4.04 -9.22 0.23
CA THR A 51 -4.76 -8.85 1.46
C THR A 51 -6.01 -8.04 1.14
N THR A 52 -7.04 -8.17 1.98
CA THR A 52 -8.23 -7.31 1.94
C THR A 52 -8.22 -6.31 3.10
N LEU A 53 -8.08 -5.03 2.77
CA LEU A 53 -8.19 -3.89 3.67
C LEU A 53 -9.54 -3.20 3.45
N THR A 54 -10.38 -3.08 4.48
CA THR A 54 -11.66 -2.37 4.34
C THR A 54 -11.93 -1.49 5.55
N LEU A 55 -12.31 -0.22 5.35
CA LEU A 55 -12.66 0.72 6.43
C LEU A 55 -11.58 0.88 7.52
N SER A 56 -10.33 0.56 7.21
CA SER A 56 -9.22 0.54 8.16
C SER A 56 -8.46 1.86 8.16
N ASP A 57 -7.85 2.19 9.30
CA ASP A 57 -7.08 3.42 9.47
C ASP A 57 -5.60 3.13 9.67
N LEU A 58 -4.81 3.27 8.62
CA LEU A 58 -3.36 3.04 8.58
C LEU A 58 -2.59 4.37 8.58
N LYS A 59 -3.19 5.44 9.10
CA LYS A 59 -2.55 6.76 9.07
C LYS A 59 -1.21 6.73 9.78
N GLY A 60 -0.16 7.23 9.12
CA GLY A 60 1.19 7.33 9.69
C GLY A 60 1.97 6.01 9.74
N SER A 61 1.40 4.90 9.28
CA SER A 61 2.04 3.59 9.36
C SER A 61 3.22 3.45 8.41
N ASN A 62 4.16 2.60 8.77
CA ASN A 62 5.33 2.27 7.97
C ASN A 62 5.02 1.07 7.06
N LEU A 63 4.96 1.32 5.75
CA LEU A 63 4.78 0.30 4.70
C LEU A 63 5.98 0.30 3.74
N ASN A 64 7.14 0.79 4.18
CA ASN A 64 8.33 0.92 3.35
C ASN A 64 8.76 -0.44 2.79
N GLY A 65 8.89 -0.54 1.47
CA GLY A 65 9.34 -1.76 0.80
C GLY A 65 8.36 -2.94 0.84
N VAL A 66 7.14 -2.73 1.34
CA VAL A 66 6.12 -3.78 1.48
C VAL A 66 5.52 -4.16 0.12
N ASP A 67 5.25 -5.45 -0.06
CA ASP A 67 4.50 -5.96 -1.21
C ASP A 67 2.99 -5.92 -0.92
N LEU A 68 2.30 -5.03 -1.64
CA LEU A 68 0.85 -4.82 -1.64
C LEU A 68 0.22 -5.31 -2.96
N THR A 69 0.93 -6.16 -3.72
CA THR A 69 0.43 -6.69 -5.00
C THR A 69 -0.92 -7.38 -4.81
N ASP A 70 -1.83 -7.14 -5.75
CA ASP A 70 -3.19 -7.69 -5.76
C ASP A 70 -4.03 -7.37 -4.50
N THR A 71 -3.67 -6.32 -3.75
CA THR A 71 -4.41 -5.91 -2.54
C THR A 71 -5.72 -5.18 -2.90
N LEU A 72 -6.80 -5.54 -2.21
CA LEU A 72 -8.07 -4.82 -2.26
C LEU A 72 -8.19 -3.88 -1.07
N SER A 73 -8.33 -2.58 -1.33
CA SER A 73 -8.52 -1.52 -0.34
C SER A 73 -9.80 -0.73 -0.62
N ASP A 74 -10.83 -0.91 0.22
CA ASP A 74 -12.06 -0.10 0.18
C ASP A 74 -12.13 0.84 1.37
N ARG A 75 -12.16 2.15 1.10
CA ARG A 75 -12.27 3.22 2.12
C ARG A 75 -11.20 3.15 3.21
N VAL A 76 -9.95 2.96 2.81
CA VAL A 76 -8.80 2.87 3.73
C VAL A 76 -8.12 4.23 3.86
N ASN A 77 -7.71 4.57 5.07
CA ASN A 77 -6.95 5.78 5.33
C ASN A 77 -5.44 5.49 5.28
N PHE A 78 -4.79 5.77 4.15
CA PHE A 78 -3.33 5.73 3.96
C PHE A 78 -2.68 7.11 4.12
N GLN A 79 -3.32 8.05 4.83
CA GLN A 79 -2.74 9.38 4.96
C GLN A 79 -1.43 9.33 5.73
N LYS A 80 -0.41 10.06 5.25
CA LYS A 80 0.91 10.16 5.89
C LYS A 80 1.65 8.83 6.05
N THR A 81 1.24 7.76 5.37
CA THR A 81 1.99 6.50 5.38
C THR A 81 3.33 6.66 4.70
N ASP A 82 4.29 5.83 5.12
CA ASP A 82 5.53 5.63 4.36
C ASP A 82 5.32 4.46 3.39
N LEU A 83 5.11 4.77 2.11
CA LEU A 83 4.99 3.80 1.01
C LEU A 83 6.23 3.83 0.10
N ARG A 84 7.36 4.37 0.58
CA ARG A 84 8.58 4.41 -0.25
C ARG A 84 9.02 2.98 -0.55
N ASN A 85 9.44 2.76 -1.80
CA ASN A 85 9.87 1.44 -2.31
C ASN A 85 8.81 0.33 -2.28
N SER A 86 7.56 0.59 -1.89
CA SER A 86 6.51 -0.43 -1.84
C SER A 86 6.08 -0.84 -3.25
N ILE A 87 5.56 -2.06 -3.39
CA ILE A 87 5.04 -2.60 -4.66
C ILE A 87 3.51 -2.65 -4.53
N LEU A 88 2.78 -1.85 -5.31
CA LEU A 88 1.31 -1.74 -5.27
C LEU A 88 0.69 -2.23 -6.58
N VAL A 89 1.32 -3.24 -7.21
CA VAL A 89 0.91 -3.72 -8.53
C VAL A 89 -0.49 -4.31 -8.47
N ASN A 90 -1.37 -3.93 -9.41
CA ASN A 90 -2.79 -4.32 -9.44
C ASN A 90 -3.61 -3.97 -8.18
N MET A 91 -3.12 -3.10 -7.29
CA MET A 91 -3.88 -2.70 -6.09
C MET A 91 -5.18 -1.99 -6.51
N ILE A 92 -6.29 -2.29 -5.84
CA ILE A 92 -7.56 -1.57 -6.01
C ILE A 92 -7.83 -0.74 -4.76
N ALA A 93 -7.76 0.59 -4.84
CA ALA A 93 -7.86 1.49 -3.69
C ALA A 93 -9.10 2.41 -3.72
N SER A 94 -10.29 1.82 -3.94
CA SER A 94 -11.56 2.57 -4.06
C SER A 94 -11.90 3.37 -2.80
N GLY A 95 -12.16 4.67 -2.93
CA GLY A 95 -12.55 5.53 -1.80
C GLY A 95 -11.49 5.66 -0.70
N SER A 96 -10.26 5.23 -0.95
CA SER A 96 -9.13 5.32 -0.02
C SER A 96 -8.41 6.66 -0.19
N SER A 97 -7.69 7.13 0.83
CA SER A 97 -6.97 8.42 0.76
C SER A 97 -5.48 8.25 1.00
N PHE A 98 -4.66 8.83 0.12
CA PHE A 98 -3.20 8.81 0.23
C PHE A 98 -2.61 10.19 0.57
N ALA A 99 -3.42 11.09 1.12
CA ALA A 99 -2.99 12.47 1.36
C ALA A 99 -1.77 12.54 2.30
N GLY A 100 -0.68 13.10 1.79
CA GLY A 100 0.59 13.23 2.52
C GLY A 100 1.40 11.95 2.65
N ALA A 101 1.02 10.86 1.96
CA ALA A 101 1.85 9.66 1.89
C ALA A 101 3.20 9.94 1.20
N GLN A 102 4.24 9.25 1.64
CA GLN A 102 5.56 9.26 0.98
C GLN A 102 5.61 8.11 -0.02
N ILE A 103 5.92 8.38 -1.28
CA ILE A 103 5.81 7.39 -2.36
C ILE A 103 7.07 7.29 -3.25
N GLU A 104 8.19 7.83 -2.80
CA GLU A 104 9.45 7.77 -3.57
C GLU A 104 9.82 6.30 -3.84
N GLY A 105 9.99 5.94 -5.11
CA GLY A 105 10.29 4.58 -5.52
C GLY A 105 9.12 3.58 -5.37
N ALA A 106 7.91 4.02 -5.05
CA ALA A 106 6.74 3.13 -5.05
C ALA A 106 6.37 2.71 -6.48
N ASP A 107 5.91 1.47 -6.67
CA ASP A 107 5.42 0.96 -7.97
C ASP A 107 3.89 0.84 -7.95
N PHE A 108 3.20 1.65 -8.74
CA PHE A 108 1.74 1.66 -8.87
C PHE A 108 1.24 0.98 -10.14
N THR A 109 2.03 0.09 -10.75
CA THR A 109 1.69 -0.48 -12.07
C THR A 109 0.33 -1.18 -12.01
N PHE A 110 -0.61 -0.76 -12.86
CA PHE A 110 -2.00 -1.24 -12.89
C PHE A 110 -2.82 -0.98 -11.62
N ALA A 111 -2.34 -0.14 -10.69
CA ALA A 111 -3.12 0.25 -9.52
C ALA A 111 -4.35 1.09 -9.95
N ILE A 112 -5.50 0.77 -9.38
CA ILE A 112 -6.75 1.50 -9.57
C ILE A 112 -6.93 2.44 -8.38
N LEU A 113 -6.72 3.73 -8.64
CA LEU A 113 -6.84 4.80 -7.67
C LEU A 113 -7.96 5.77 -8.06
N ASP A 114 -8.54 6.45 -7.06
CA ASP A 114 -9.42 7.58 -7.34
C ASP A 114 -8.65 8.68 -8.08
N SER A 115 -9.29 9.32 -9.06
CA SER A 115 -8.60 10.28 -9.94
C SER A 115 -8.03 11.49 -9.19
N GLU A 116 -8.56 11.81 -8.01
CA GLU A 116 -8.02 12.86 -7.15
C GLU A 116 -6.71 12.42 -6.48
N ASP A 117 -6.65 11.23 -5.92
CA ASP A 117 -5.44 10.67 -5.32
C ASP A 117 -4.35 10.51 -6.37
N GLN A 118 -4.64 9.92 -7.53
CA GLN A 118 -3.67 9.81 -8.62
C GLN A 118 -3.08 11.18 -9.01
N ARG A 119 -3.92 12.21 -9.16
CA ARG A 119 -3.45 13.59 -9.44
C ARG A 119 -2.56 14.16 -8.34
N ASN A 120 -2.87 13.88 -7.07
CA ASN A 120 -2.12 14.39 -5.94
C ASN A 120 -0.78 13.65 -5.80
N LEU A 121 -0.78 12.33 -5.95
CA LEU A 121 0.41 11.50 -5.97
C LEU A 121 1.36 11.90 -7.11
N CYS A 122 0.84 12.17 -8.31
CA CYS A 122 1.65 12.65 -9.43
C CYS A 122 2.41 13.96 -9.19
N LYS A 123 1.99 14.79 -8.22
CA LYS A 123 2.70 16.03 -7.84
C LYS A 123 3.97 15.75 -7.02
N ILE A 124 4.02 14.61 -6.35
CA ILE A 124 5.11 14.22 -5.44
C ILE A 124 5.86 12.96 -5.90
N ALA A 125 5.37 12.29 -6.93
CA ALA A 125 5.96 11.08 -7.47
C ALA A 125 7.35 11.34 -8.04
N ASP A 126 8.32 10.58 -7.54
CA ASP A 126 9.72 10.56 -7.97
C ASP A 126 10.32 9.19 -7.63
N GLY A 127 11.50 8.90 -8.18
CA GLY A 127 12.24 7.68 -7.91
C GLY A 127 11.87 6.50 -8.83
N VAL A 128 12.60 5.40 -8.59
CA VAL A 128 12.48 4.12 -9.28
C VAL A 128 12.45 3.05 -8.21
N ASN A 129 11.48 2.13 -8.31
CA ASN A 129 11.40 1.04 -7.36
C ASN A 129 12.66 0.15 -7.45
N PRO A 130 13.37 -0.09 -6.33
CA PRO A 130 14.62 -0.83 -6.35
C PRO A 130 14.44 -2.32 -6.70
N THR A 131 13.23 -2.86 -6.52
CA THR A 131 12.89 -4.27 -6.77
C THR A 131 12.39 -4.47 -8.19
N THR A 132 11.45 -3.63 -8.66
CA THR A 132 10.83 -3.80 -9.99
C THR A 132 11.54 -3.02 -11.10
N GLY A 133 12.34 -2.01 -10.75
CA GLY A 133 12.98 -1.12 -11.71
C GLY A 133 12.00 -0.14 -12.40
N VAL A 134 10.74 -0.08 -11.95
CA VAL A 134 9.72 0.79 -12.55
C VAL A 134 9.78 2.19 -11.92
N SER A 135 9.67 3.22 -12.75
CA SER A 135 9.53 4.60 -12.25
C SER A 135 8.17 4.82 -11.61
N THR A 136 8.16 5.40 -10.41
CA THR A 136 6.92 5.74 -9.69
C THR A 136 5.99 6.61 -10.54
N ARG A 137 6.53 7.64 -11.20
CA ARG A 137 5.75 8.53 -12.07
C ARG A 137 5.13 7.80 -13.26
N ALA A 138 5.90 6.92 -13.89
CA ALA A 138 5.44 6.15 -15.04
C ALA A 138 4.35 5.16 -14.65
N SER A 139 4.53 4.44 -13.53
CA SER A 139 3.54 3.50 -12.99
C SER A 139 2.22 4.16 -12.60
N LEU A 140 2.26 5.43 -12.15
CA LEU A 140 1.09 6.25 -11.85
C LEU A 140 0.43 6.88 -13.10
N GLU A 141 0.98 6.67 -14.29
CA GLU A 141 0.51 7.25 -15.54
C GLU A 141 0.40 8.79 -15.50
N CYS A 142 1.37 9.44 -14.87
CA CYS A 142 1.35 10.89 -14.70
C CYS A 142 1.40 11.63 -16.05
N LYS A 143 0.55 12.66 -16.19
CA LYS A 143 0.51 13.47 -17.42
C LYS A 143 1.86 14.15 -17.68
N GLY A 144 2.39 13.96 -18.89
CA GLY A 144 3.68 14.54 -19.32
C GLY A 144 4.82 13.53 -19.37
N ASP A 145 4.66 12.37 -18.73
CA ASP A 145 5.58 11.24 -18.85
C ASP A 145 5.20 10.47 -20.12
N LYS A 146 5.78 10.86 -21.26
CA LYS A 146 5.71 10.04 -22.48
C LYS A 146 6.38 8.71 -22.16
N PRO A 147 5.77 7.55 -22.47
CA PRO A 147 6.47 6.29 -22.34
C PRO A 147 7.70 6.35 -23.24
N SER A 148 8.90 6.31 -22.63
CA SER A 148 10.11 5.95 -23.33
C SER A 148 9.99 4.47 -23.64
N ILE A 149 9.26 4.16 -24.71
CA ILE A 149 9.31 2.84 -25.34
C ILE A 149 10.78 2.68 -25.75
N PRO A 150 11.53 1.72 -25.18
CA PRO A 150 12.87 1.45 -25.68
C PRO A 150 12.71 1.04 -27.14
N ALA A 151 13.35 1.78 -28.04
CA ALA A 151 13.39 1.43 -29.44
C ALA A 151 14.02 0.02 -29.55
N ALA A 152 13.23 -0.94 -30.03
CA ALA A 152 13.73 -2.20 -30.53
C ALA A 152 14.43 -1.99 -31.89
#